data_AF-A0A285JAK7-F1
#
_entry.id   AF-A0A285JAK7-F1
#
_cell.length_a   1.000
_cell.length_b   1.000
_cell.length_c   1.000
_cell.angle_alpha   90.00
_cell.angle_beta   90.00
_cell.angle_gamma   90.00
#
_symmetry.space_group_name_H-M   'P 1'
#
loop_
_entity.id
_entity.type
_entity.pdbx_description
1 polymer ?
#
loop_
_entity_poly.entity_id
_entity_poly.type
_entity_poly.pdbx_seq_one_letter_code
_entity_poly.pdbx_strand_id
1 'polypeptide(L)'
;MYRHKQQHQHDEPEQLDRWLVSYADYMTLMFALFVVLYAMSVVKDEEFSALADTLTNVFERPAKTGSGVTGSGVLPQAAPQSDFSKYGTSLEPAEGPELVADASKLSEVQQQHLGSPLVSLEQELKQALANLIELGVVDIQQEENWLIIELSSGLLFASGSATATNSARTLLNEITRIINPINNFIRIRGYTDDQPINNELFSSNWELSVARATSVLRVLEDLGTPSYRMAIEGYGQYYAQASNETAQGRAENRKVVIALSRYGYMPDELEQQQQSEDLQQQLQQVTQEDGSIRVIALPGGGVRITTRQDNPDALPEQQEP
;
A
#
# COMPACT_ATOMS: atom_id res chain seq x y z
N MET A 1 51.93 -8.95 92.42
CA MET A 1 50.95 -9.94 91.90
C MET A 1 49.82 -9.15 91.25
N TYR A 2 49.82 -8.92 89.93
CA TYR A 2 49.42 -9.83 88.83
C TYR A 2 48.01 -10.44 88.93
N ARG A 3 47.30 -10.32 87.78
CA ARG A 3 46.16 -11.10 87.25
C ARG A 3 44.75 -10.78 87.73
N HIS A 4 43.74 -10.76 86.85
CA HIS A 4 43.67 -10.64 85.39
C HIS A 4 42.21 -10.26 85.09
N LYS A 5 42.02 -9.36 84.13
CA LYS A 5 40.72 -8.99 83.57
C LYS A 5 40.35 -10.08 82.56
N GLN A 6 39.19 -10.72 82.69
CA GLN A 6 38.58 -11.49 81.60
C GLN A 6 37.30 -10.78 81.17
N GLN A 7 37.33 -10.25 79.95
CA GLN A 7 36.19 -9.75 79.22
C GLN A 7 35.32 -10.93 78.78
N HIS A 8 34.01 -10.80 78.97
CA HIS A 8 33.05 -11.58 78.22
C HIS A 8 33.11 -11.17 76.75
N GLN A 9 33.42 -12.13 75.90
CA GLN A 9 33.29 -12.06 74.46
C GLN A 9 31.96 -12.76 74.13
N HIS A 10 30.97 -12.00 73.68
CA HIS A 10 29.82 -12.53 72.97
C HIS A 10 30.15 -12.36 71.49
N ASP A 11 30.39 -13.48 70.82
CA ASP A 11 30.38 -13.56 69.37
C ASP A 11 28.91 -13.50 68.91
N GLU A 12 28.52 -12.45 68.18
CA GLU A 12 27.26 -12.38 67.45
C GLU A 12 27.47 -12.89 66.01
N PRO A 13 26.82 -13.99 65.59
CA PRO A 13 26.74 -14.35 64.18
C PRO A 13 25.33 -14.16 63.59
N GLU A 14 24.47 -13.27 64.11
CA GLU A 14 23.06 -13.18 63.66
C GLU A 14 22.77 -12.08 62.61
N GLN A 15 23.71 -11.19 62.31
CA GLN A 15 23.43 -10.05 61.42
C GLN A 15 23.72 -10.32 59.93
N LEU A 16 24.45 -11.38 59.60
CA LEU A 16 24.83 -11.74 58.22
C LEU A 16 23.79 -12.62 57.50
N ASP A 17 22.73 -13.08 58.17
CA ASP A 17 21.74 -13.98 57.55
C ASP A 17 20.51 -13.25 56.99
N ARG A 18 20.29 -11.98 57.37
CA ARG A 18 19.05 -11.27 57.02
C ARG A 18 18.98 -10.81 55.55
N TRP A 19 20.12 -10.46 54.96
CA TRP A 19 20.20 -10.09 53.54
C TRP A 19 20.12 -11.32 52.62
N LEU A 20 20.58 -12.48 53.11
CA LEU A 20 20.50 -13.76 52.40
C LEU A 20 19.05 -14.20 52.19
N VAL A 21 18.16 -13.92 53.16
CA VAL A 21 16.72 -14.22 53.05
C VAL A 21 16.06 -13.40 51.95
N SER A 22 16.32 -12.10 51.86
CA SER A 22 15.77 -11.26 50.77
C SER A 22 16.36 -11.61 49.40
N TYR A 23 17.64 -12.01 49.35
CA TYR A 23 18.27 -12.50 48.13
C TYR A 23 17.66 -13.84 47.68
N ALA A 24 17.43 -14.76 48.62
CA ALA A 24 16.77 -16.04 48.35
C ALA A 24 15.33 -15.82 47.84
N ASP A 25 14.58 -14.90 48.44
CA ASP A 25 13.23 -14.54 48.00
C ASP A 25 13.24 -14.00 46.55
N TYR A 26 14.13 -13.06 46.23
CA TYR A 26 14.31 -12.54 44.87
C TYR A 26 14.65 -13.64 43.85
N MET A 27 15.55 -14.56 44.19
CA MET A 27 15.92 -15.68 43.32
C MET A 27 14.73 -16.63 43.06
N THR A 28 13.88 -16.85 44.07
CA THR A 28 12.66 -17.66 43.88
C THR A 28 11.59 -16.94 43.06
N LEU A 29 11.45 -15.62 43.19
CA LEU A 29 10.55 -14.82 42.34
C LEU A 29 11.01 -14.81 40.87
N MET A 30 12.31 -14.65 40.63
CA MET A 30 12.89 -14.78 39.29
C MET A 30 12.66 -16.16 38.69
N PHE A 31 12.87 -17.22 39.48
CA PHE A 31 12.65 -18.59 39.01
C PHE A 31 11.18 -18.84 38.67
N ALA A 32 10.25 -18.42 39.53
CA ALA A 32 8.82 -18.53 39.27
C ALA A 32 8.40 -17.75 38.01
N LEU A 33 8.90 -16.53 37.84
CA LEU A 33 8.68 -15.72 36.63
C LEU A 33 9.17 -16.45 35.37
N PHE A 34 10.39 -17.00 35.40
CA PHE A 34 10.94 -17.73 34.26
C PHE A 34 10.18 -19.01 33.94
N VAL A 35 9.71 -19.75 34.94
CA VAL A 35 8.89 -20.94 34.71
C VAL A 35 7.56 -20.58 34.04
N VAL A 36 6.94 -19.46 34.45
CA VAL A 36 5.70 -18.96 33.81
C VAL A 36 5.96 -18.50 32.36
N LEU A 37 7.04 -17.75 32.13
CA LEU A 37 7.43 -17.32 30.78
C LEU A 37 7.80 -18.52 29.90
N TYR A 38 8.47 -19.53 30.46
CA TYR A 38 8.81 -20.76 29.76
C TYR A 38 7.55 -21.55 29.40
N ALA A 39 6.59 -21.68 30.33
CA ALA A 39 5.30 -22.33 30.05
C ALA A 39 4.50 -21.60 28.96
N MET A 40 4.53 -20.26 28.91
CA MET A 40 3.95 -19.50 27.81
C MET A 40 4.72 -19.66 26.49
N SER A 41 6.04 -19.85 26.55
CA SER A 41 6.87 -20.04 25.34
C SER A 41 6.77 -21.43 24.73
N VAL A 42 6.47 -22.46 25.54
CA VAL A 42 6.29 -23.85 25.06
C VAL A 42 4.91 -24.04 24.42
N VAL A 43 3.99 -23.10 24.62
CA VAL A 43 2.70 -23.08 23.91
C VAL A 43 2.85 -22.26 22.64
N LYS A 44 3.35 -22.90 21.57
CA LYS A 44 2.92 -22.72 20.17
C LYS A 44 3.87 -23.42 19.21
N ASP A 45 3.33 -24.43 18.53
CA ASP A 45 3.62 -24.74 17.12
C ASP A 45 2.52 -25.65 16.53
N GLU A 46 1.90 -26.51 17.33
CA GLU A 46 0.89 -27.46 16.82
C GLU A 46 -0.47 -26.82 16.49
N GLU A 47 -0.93 -25.84 17.28
CA GLU A 47 -2.23 -25.19 17.05
C GLU A 47 -2.23 -24.25 15.82
N PHE A 48 -1.09 -23.66 15.49
CA PHE A 48 -0.93 -22.83 14.29
C PHE A 48 -0.82 -23.66 13.02
N SER A 49 -0.19 -24.84 13.08
CA SER A 49 -0.12 -25.76 11.94
C SER A 49 -1.50 -26.29 11.56
N ALA A 50 -2.34 -26.65 12.54
CA ALA A 50 -3.70 -27.11 12.26
C ALA A 50 -4.55 -26.02 11.59
N LEU A 51 -4.39 -24.75 11.98
CA LEU A 51 -5.07 -23.63 11.33
C LEU A 51 -4.52 -23.36 9.92
N ALA A 52 -3.20 -23.43 9.73
CA ALA A 52 -2.57 -23.30 8.42
C ALA A 52 -3.00 -24.41 7.45
N ASP A 53 -3.11 -25.65 7.93
CA ASP A 53 -3.57 -26.79 7.14
C ASP A 53 -5.04 -26.62 6.74
N THR A 54 -5.91 -26.12 7.63
CA THR A 54 -7.31 -25.87 7.28
C THR A 54 -7.47 -24.73 6.27
N LEU A 55 -6.70 -23.64 6.39
CA LEU A 55 -6.72 -22.53 5.45
C LEU A 55 -6.15 -22.93 4.09
N THR A 56 -5.08 -23.73 4.08
CA THR A 56 -4.46 -24.26 2.86
C THR A 56 -5.39 -25.24 2.17
N ASN A 57 -6.06 -26.14 2.90
CA ASN A 57 -7.05 -27.07 2.32
C ASN A 57 -8.31 -26.36 1.77
N VAL A 58 -8.62 -25.15 2.26
CA VAL A 58 -9.69 -24.31 1.68
C VAL A 58 -9.25 -23.67 0.36
N PHE A 59 -7.96 -23.33 0.23
CA PHE A 59 -7.39 -22.76 -0.99
C PHE A 59 -6.93 -23.80 -2.04
N GLU A 60 -6.52 -25.01 -1.62
CA GLU A 60 -6.12 -26.13 -2.49
C GLU A 60 -7.29 -27.00 -2.94
N ARG A 61 -8.45 -26.41 -3.23
CA ARG A 61 -9.42 -27.09 -4.10
C ARG A 61 -8.97 -26.91 -5.54
N PRO A 62 -8.54 -27.96 -6.26
CA PRO A 62 -8.33 -27.84 -7.69
C PRO A 62 -9.67 -27.42 -8.30
N ALA A 63 -9.62 -26.34 -9.09
CA ALA A 63 -10.75 -25.78 -9.80
C ALA A 63 -11.45 -26.86 -10.62
N LYS A 64 -12.48 -27.49 -10.04
CA LYS A 64 -13.48 -28.19 -10.82
C LYS A 64 -14.36 -27.12 -11.43
N THR A 65 -14.11 -26.91 -12.72
CA THR A 65 -14.99 -26.27 -13.67
C THR A 65 -16.43 -26.74 -13.48
N GLY A 66 -17.31 -25.83 -13.10
CA GLY A 66 -18.74 -26.07 -12.90
C GLY A 66 -19.40 -24.91 -12.17
N SER A 67 -20.37 -24.28 -12.82
CA SER A 67 -21.03 -23.04 -12.40
C SER A 67 -21.61 -23.06 -10.99
N GLY A 68 -21.34 -22.02 -10.20
CA GLY A 68 -22.12 -21.68 -9.01
C GLY A 68 -21.26 -21.41 -7.79
N VAL A 69 -21.28 -20.15 -7.33
CA VAL A 69 -20.64 -19.68 -6.10
C VAL A 69 -21.06 -20.57 -4.92
N THR A 70 -20.10 -21.32 -4.36
CA THR A 70 -20.26 -22.02 -3.08
C THR A 70 -19.59 -21.21 -1.99
N GLY A 71 -20.20 -20.09 -1.63
CA GLY A 71 -19.91 -19.46 -0.34
C GLY A 71 -20.37 -20.41 0.76
N SER A 72 -19.44 -21.09 1.44
CA SER A 72 -19.77 -21.82 2.67
C SER A 72 -20.07 -20.81 3.77
N GLY A 73 -21.34 -20.45 3.89
CA GLY A 73 -21.86 -19.68 5.01
C GLY A 73 -21.70 -20.47 6.31
N VAL A 74 -21.26 -19.76 7.35
CA VAL A 74 -21.10 -20.25 8.72
C VAL A 74 -22.47 -20.40 9.40
N LEU A 75 -23.34 -21.26 8.89
CA LEU A 75 -24.63 -21.55 9.51
C LEU A 75 -24.84 -23.08 9.64
N PRO A 76 -24.97 -23.61 10.87
CA PRO A 76 -25.15 -25.03 11.12
C PRO A 76 -26.63 -25.40 11.00
N GLN A 77 -27.22 -25.37 9.80
CA GLN A 77 -28.46 -26.13 9.55
C GLN A 77 -28.64 -26.34 8.04
N ALA A 78 -28.33 -27.54 7.56
CA ALA A 78 -28.66 -27.97 6.21
C ALA A 78 -30.17 -28.23 6.10
N ALA A 79 -30.88 -27.39 5.34
CA ALA A 79 -32.22 -27.75 4.85
C ALA A 79 -32.07 -28.62 3.58
N PRO A 80 -32.94 -29.62 3.36
CA PRO A 80 -32.84 -30.49 2.20
C PRO A 80 -33.15 -29.70 0.92
N GLN A 81 -32.17 -29.61 0.01
CA GLN A 81 -32.41 -29.07 -1.32
C GLN A 81 -33.13 -30.13 -2.16
N SER A 82 -34.25 -29.74 -2.74
CA SER A 82 -35.15 -30.59 -3.52
C SER A 82 -34.53 -31.04 -4.86
N ASP A 83 -34.60 -32.35 -5.15
CA ASP A 83 -34.15 -33.03 -6.39
C ASP A 83 -35.03 -32.76 -7.63
N PHE A 84 -35.41 -31.51 -7.90
CA PHE A 84 -36.10 -31.20 -9.16
C PHE A 84 -35.08 -30.89 -10.27
N SER A 85 -34.66 -31.95 -10.94
CA SER A 85 -34.04 -31.91 -12.27
C SER A 85 -35.01 -31.26 -13.27
N LYS A 86 -34.74 -30.00 -13.63
CA LYS A 86 -35.44 -29.34 -14.74
C LYS A 86 -34.91 -29.90 -16.06
N TYR A 87 -35.77 -30.65 -16.72
CA TYR A 87 -35.66 -31.03 -18.13
C TYR A 87 -35.47 -29.80 -19.02
N GLY A 88 -34.43 -29.80 -19.86
CA GLY A 88 -34.18 -28.76 -20.85
C GLY A 88 -32.90 -29.01 -21.66
N THR A 89 -33.04 -29.79 -22.74
CA THR A 89 -32.20 -29.84 -23.96
C THR A 89 -30.71 -29.53 -23.87
N SER A 90 -29.92 -30.59 -24.15
CA SER A 90 -28.55 -30.60 -24.67
C SER A 90 -28.15 -29.31 -25.39
N LEU A 91 -27.31 -28.53 -24.72
CA LEU A 91 -26.19 -27.87 -25.36
C LEU A 91 -24.99 -28.52 -24.70
N GLU A 92 -24.22 -29.31 -25.45
CA GLU A 92 -22.86 -29.59 -24.97
C GLU A 92 -22.21 -28.23 -24.68
N PRO A 93 -21.49 -28.10 -23.54
CA PRO A 93 -20.72 -26.88 -23.30
C PRO A 93 -19.82 -26.75 -24.52
N ALA A 94 -19.98 -25.69 -25.32
CA ALA A 94 -18.99 -25.39 -26.34
C ALA A 94 -17.66 -25.31 -25.58
N GLU A 95 -16.75 -26.25 -25.86
CA GLU A 95 -15.40 -26.20 -25.32
C GLU A 95 -14.84 -24.85 -25.72
N GLY A 96 -14.81 -23.92 -24.75
CA GLY A 96 -14.14 -22.65 -24.94
C GLY A 96 -12.68 -22.94 -25.30
N PRO A 97 -12.01 -22.05 -26.05
CA PRO A 97 -10.64 -22.29 -26.46
C PRO A 97 -9.79 -22.66 -25.24
N GLU A 98 -9.13 -23.80 -25.33
CA GLU A 98 -8.23 -24.30 -24.29
C GLU A 98 -7.14 -23.24 -24.07
N LEU A 99 -6.98 -22.76 -22.84
CA LEU A 99 -5.97 -21.76 -22.51
C LEU A 99 -4.59 -22.42 -22.70
N VAL A 100 -3.96 -22.17 -23.84
CA VAL A 100 -2.58 -22.56 -24.12
C VAL A 100 -1.70 -21.96 -23.01
N ALA A 101 -0.75 -22.73 -22.48
CA ALA A 101 0.08 -22.39 -21.31
C ALA A 101 0.88 -21.06 -21.39
N ASP A 102 0.85 -20.35 -22.52
CA ASP A 102 1.42 -19.01 -22.68
C ASP A 102 0.43 -17.87 -22.37
N ALA A 103 -0.88 -18.15 -22.28
CA ALA A 103 -1.89 -17.12 -21.98
C ALA A 103 -1.85 -16.64 -20.51
N SER A 104 -1.26 -17.41 -19.60
CA SER A 104 -1.07 -17.01 -18.20
C SER A 104 -0.06 -15.87 -18.02
N LYS A 105 0.83 -15.63 -18.99
CA LYS A 105 1.77 -14.50 -18.95
C LYS A 105 1.14 -13.17 -19.40
N LEU A 106 -0.05 -13.19 -20.00
CA LEU A 106 -0.75 -11.98 -20.46
C LEU A 106 -1.57 -11.31 -19.35
N SER A 107 -1.76 -11.96 -18.19
CA SER A 107 -2.49 -11.38 -17.05
C SER A 107 -1.62 -10.60 -16.06
N GLU A 108 -0.32 -10.51 -16.28
CA GLU A 108 0.62 -9.76 -15.41
C GLU A 108 0.81 -8.29 -15.81
N VAL A 109 -0.09 -7.73 -16.61
CA VAL A 109 0.04 -6.36 -17.12
C VAL A 109 -0.79 -5.39 -16.26
N GLN A 110 -0.40 -5.24 -15.00
CA GLN A 110 -0.60 -3.98 -14.30
C GLN A 110 0.76 -3.32 -14.17
N GLN A 111 1.33 -2.93 -15.33
CA GLN A 111 2.60 -2.23 -15.40
C GLN A 111 2.43 -0.88 -14.71
N GLN A 112 2.92 -0.77 -13.48
CA GLN A 112 2.92 0.48 -12.74
C GLN A 112 3.95 1.42 -13.38
N HIS A 113 3.49 2.29 -14.28
CA HIS A 113 4.32 3.27 -14.96
C HIS A 113 4.98 4.21 -13.93
N LEU A 114 6.31 4.36 -14.01
CA LEU A 114 7.04 5.32 -13.17
C LEU A 114 6.68 6.74 -13.61
N GLY A 115 6.40 7.60 -12.63
CA GLY A 115 6.14 9.01 -12.85
C GLY A 115 7.42 9.83 -12.96
N SER A 116 7.30 11.15 -12.83
CA SER A 116 8.45 12.06 -12.78
C SER A 116 9.32 11.81 -11.54
N PRO A 117 10.66 12.02 -11.61
CA PRO A 117 11.58 11.72 -10.51
C PRO A 117 11.31 12.55 -9.25
N LEU A 118 10.94 11.91 -8.14
CA LEU A 118 10.56 12.60 -6.90
C LEU A 118 11.68 13.49 -6.31
N VAL A 119 12.94 13.12 -6.52
CA VAL A 119 14.10 13.84 -5.95
C VAL A 119 14.23 15.27 -6.50
N SER A 120 14.05 15.47 -7.80
CA SER A 120 14.11 16.82 -8.39
C SER A 120 12.90 17.66 -7.97
N LEU A 121 11.72 17.04 -7.89
CA LEU A 121 10.50 17.69 -7.42
C LEU A 121 10.66 18.18 -5.97
N GLU A 122 11.25 17.36 -5.09
CA GLU A 122 11.51 17.75 -3.70
C GLU A 122 12.38 19.01 -3.63
N GLN A 123 13.46 19.06 -4.42
CA GLN A 123 14.36 20.22 -4.45
C GLN A 123 13.65 21.48 -4.94
N GLU A 124 12.87 21.38 -6.02
CA GLU A 124 12.09 22.49 -6.56
C GLU A 124 11.05 23.00 -5.55
N LEU A 125 10.34 22.10 -4.88
CA LEU A 125 9.34 22.46 -3.86
C LEU A 125 10.01 23.09 -2.63
N LYS A 126 11.13 22.54 -2.15
CA LYS A 126 11.89 23.12 -1.03
C LYS A 126 12.37 24.54 -1.36
N GLN A 127 12.80 24.77 -2.60
CA GLN A 127 13.22 26.10 -3.03
C GLN A 127 12.04 27.07 -3.12
N ALA A 128 10.92 26.66 -3.73
CA ALA A 128 9.74 27.52 -3.90
C ALA A 128 9.05 27.86 -2.56
N LEU A 129 9.08 26.93 -1.60
CA LEU A 129 8.39 27.04 -0.32
C LEU A 129 9.32 27.34 0.87
N ALA A 130 10.58 27.72 0.61
CA ALA A 130 11.62 27.90 1.63
C ALA A 130 11.15 28.78 2.82
N ASN A 131 10.54 29.94 2.54
CA ASN A 131 10.03 30.85 3.57
C ASN A 131 8.95 30.20 4.45
N LEU A 132 8.11 29.33 3.89
CA LEU A 132 7.02 28.67 4.61
C LEU A 132 7.52 27.47 5.41
N ILE A 133 8.58 26.82 4.94
CA ILE A 133 9.30 25.77 5.66
C ILE A 133 10.01 26.38 6.88
N GLU A 134 10.70 27.52 6.72
CA GLU A 134 11.34 28.23 7.82
C GLU A 134 10.33 28.69 8.91
N LEU A 135 9.11 29.03 8.50
CA LEU A 135 8.01 29.37 9.42
C LEU A 135 7.38 28.13 10.09
N GLY A 136 7.76 26.91 9.70
CA GLY A 136 7.24 25.67 10.25
C GLY A 136 5.78 25.37 9.89
N VAL A 137 5.25 25.99 8.83
CA VAL A 137 3.85 25.79 8.38
C VAL A 137 3.74 24.79 7.22
N VAL A 138 4.86 24.50 6.57
CA VAL A 138 5.01 23.48 5.53
C VAL A 138 6.20 22.60 5.87
N ASP A 139 6.06 21.29 5.68
CA ASP A 139 7.18 20.35 5.73
C ASP A 139 7.17 19.45 4.49
N ILE A 140 8.36 19.04 4.04
CA ILE A 140 8.53 18.25 2.81
C ILE A 140 9.48 17.10 3.10
N GLN A 141 8.97 15.88 2.95
CA GLN A 141 9.69 14.65 3.23
C GLN A 141 9.54 13.67 2.08
N GLN A 142 10.62 12.96 1.73
CA GLN A 142 10.56 11.85 0.80
C GLN A 142 10.49 10.53 1.57
N GLU A 143 9.45 9.76 1.29
CA GLU A 143 9.28 8.36 1.69
C GLU A 143 9.53 7.44 0.49
N GLU A 144 9.66 6.12 0.71
CA GLU A 144 10.07 5.14 -0.32
C GLU A 144 9.35 5.30 -1.67
N ASN A 145 8.02 5.46 -1.63
CA ASN A 145 7.17 5.53 -2.82
C ASN A 145 6.40 6.85 -2.94
N TRP A 146 6.65 7.81 -2.04
CA TRP A 146 5.86 9.03 -1.93
C TRP A 146 6.72 10.24 -1.61
N LEU A 147 6.44 11.36 -2.27
CA LEU A 147 6.89 12.68 -1.83
C LEU A 147 5.75 13.35 -1.06
N ILE A 148 5.97 13.59 0.22
CA ILE A 148 4.99 14.05 1.19
C ILE A 148 5.18 15.55 1.40
N ILE A 149 4.14 16.33 1.10
CA ILE A 149 4.07 17.76 1.41
C ILE A 149 3.04 17.93 2.53
N GLU A 150 3.51 18.19 3.74
CA GLU A 150 2.67 18.42 4.90
C GLU A 150 2.35 19.90 5.06
N LEU A 151 1.06 20.22 5.21
CA LEU A 151 0.58 21.58 5.32
C LEU A 151 -0.21 21.74 6.63
N SER A 152 0.15 22.73 7.44
CA SER A 152 -0.59 23.02 8.66
C SER A 152 -2.04 23.44 8.36
N SER A 153 -3.01 22.81 9.03
CA SER A 153 -4.43 23.14 8.83
C SER A 153 -4.75 24.58 9.22
N GLY A 154 -4.01 25.18 10.15
CA GLY A 154 -4.25 26.56 10.60
C GLY A 154 -3.94 27.61 9.52
N LEU A 155 -3.06 27.29 8.57
CA LEU A 155 -2.79 28.12 7.41
C LEU A 155 -3.86 27.94 6.33
N LEU A 156 -4.33 26.71 6.16
CA LEU A 156 -5.25 26.33 5.10
C LEU A 156 -6.71 26.69 5.40
N PHE A 157 -7.13 26.60 6.67
CA PHE A 157 -8.52 26.68 7.08
C PHE A 157 -8.68 27.46 8.40
N ALA A 158 -9.87 28.05 8.58
CA ALA A 158 -10.29 28.50 9.89
C ALA A 158 -10.57 27.30 10.82
N SER A 159 -10.55 27.55 12.13
CA SER A 159 -10.86 26.51 13.13
C SER A 159 -12.25 25.93 12.91
N GLY A 160 -12.36 24.59 12.96
CA GLY A 160 -13.61 23.86 12.74
C GLY A 160 -14.23 23.97 11.33
N SER A 161 -13.53 24.57 10.37
CA SER A 161 -13.99 24.73 9.00
C SER A 161 -13.18 23.89 8.00
N ALA A 162 -13.81 23.57 6.87
CA ALA A 162 -13.17 23.02 5.68
C ALA A 162 -13.03 24.04 4.53
N THR A 163 -13.51 25.28 4.72
CA THR A 163 -13.39 26.32 3.67
C THR A 163 -11.96 26.84 3.60
N ALA A 164 -11.31 26.65 2.45
CA ALA A 164 -9.94 27.09 2.22
C ALA A 164 -9.83 28.62 2.27
N THR A 165 -8.80 29.13 2.95
CA THR A 165 -8.53 30.58 3.02
C THR A 165 -7.91 31.12 1.73
N ASN A 166 -7.87 32.44 1.56
CA ASN A 166 -7.15 33.05 0.44
C ASN A 166 -5.64 32.76 0.49
N SER A 167 -5.05 32.74 1.69
CA SER A 167 -3.65 32.36 1.90
C SER A 167 -3.40 30.92 1.47
N ALA A 168 -4.35 30.02 1.72
CA ALA A 168 -4.31 28.64 1.24
C ALA A 168 -4.26 28.59 -0.29
N ARG A 169 -5.12 29.34 -0.98
CA ARG A 169 -5.13 29.41 -2.45
C ARG A 169 -3.79 29.91 -3.01
N THR A 170 -3.18 30.92 -2.40
CA THR A 170 -1.85 31.42 -2.83
C THR A 170 -0.76 30.37 -2.66
N LEU A 171 -0.72 29.68 -1.51
CA LEU A 171 0.22 28.58 -1.28
C LEU A 171 0.03 27.43 -2.27
N LEU A 172 -1.22 26.98 -2.44
CA LEU A 172 -1.54 25.89 -3.35
C LEU A 172 -1.20 26.27 -4.80
N ASN A 173 -1.35 27.54 -5.19
CA ASN A 173 -0.91 28.03 -6.50
C ASN A 173 0.59 27.81 -6.72
N GLU A 174 1.44 28.11 -5.74
CA GLU A 174 2.89 27.85 -5.86
C GLU A 174 3.21 26.36 -5.99
N ILE A 175 2.48 25.50 -5.26
CA ILE A 175 2.61 24.04 -5.41
C ILE A 175 2.20 23.59 -6.82
N THR A 176 1.06 24.08 -7.34
CA THR A 176 0.54 23.68 -8.66
C THR A 176 1.47 24.00 -9.82
N ARG A 177 2.29 25.06 -9.72
CA ARG A 177 3.31 25.38 -10.74
C ARG A 177 4.31 24.25 -10.95
N ILE A 178 4.60 23.49 -9.88
CA ILE A 178 5.58 22.40 -9.89
C ILE A 178 4.91 21.05 -10.17
N ILE A 179 3.68 20.83 -9.69
CA ILE A 179 2.99 19.53 -9.81
C ILE A 179 2.08 19.38 -11.04
N ASN A 180 1.77 20.46 -11.75
CA ASN A 180 0.98 20.38 -12.99
C ASN A 180 1.77 19.81 -14.20
N PRO A 181 3.07 20.11 -14.38
CA PRO A 181 3.85 19.57 -15.50
C PRO A 181 4.16 18.07 -15.43
N ILE A 182 4.12 17.48 -14.24
CA ILE A 182 4.43 16.06 -14.01
C ILE A 182 3.21 15.18 -14.28
N ASN A 183 3.38 13.86 -14.33
CA ASN A 183 2.29 12.89 -14.54
C ASN A 183 1.95 12.05 -13.30
N ASN A 184 2.62 12.25 -12.17
CA ASN A 184 2.46 11.45 -10.95
C ASN A 184 1.02 11.46 -10.41
N PHE A 185 0.61 10.34 -9.76
CA PHE A 185 -0.61 10.30 -8.96
C PHE A 185 -0.47 11.15 -7.70
N ILE A 186 -1.58 11.77 -7.29
CA ILE A 186 -1.64 12.67 -6.13
C ILE A 186 -2.71 12.16 -5.18
N ARG A 187 -2.35 12.04 -3.89
CA ARG A 187 -3.29 11.74 -2.81
C ARG A 187 -3.34 12.91 -1.84
N ILE A 188 -4.53 13.41 -1.57
CA ILE A 188 -4.75 14.48 -0.60
C ILE A 188 -5.31 13.85 0.67
N ARG A 189 -4.53 13.88 1.75
CA ARG A 189 -4.85 13.19 3.01
C ARG A 189 -5.20 14.22 4.08
N GLY A 190 -6.38 14.09 4.69
CA GLY A 190 -6.82 14.95 5.78
C GLY A 190 -6.61 14.33 7.16
N TYR A 191 -6.07 15.12 8.10
CA TYR A 191 -5.86 14.74 9.50
C TYR A 191 -6.46 15.76 10.46
N THR A 192 -6.79 15.32 11.67
CA THR A 192 -7.25 16.17 12.78
C THR A 192 -6.54 15.79 14.07
N ASP A 193 -6.68 16.63 15.09
CA ASP A 193 -6.36 16.23 16.46
C ASP A 193 -7.51 15.42 17.08
N ASP A 194 -7.37 15.08 18.35
CA ASP A 194 -8.33 14.33 19.14
C ASP A 194 -9.48 15.17 19.72
N GLN A 195 -9.48 16.49 19.51
CA GLN A 195 -10.51 17.35 20.09
C GLN A 195 -11.84 17.08 19.37
N PRO A 196 -12.89 16.63 20.08
CA PRO A 196 -14.13 16.27 19.43
C PRO A 196 -14.74 17.47 18.70
N ILE A 197 -15.03 17.31 17.40
CA ILE A 197 -15.86 18.24 16.67
C ILE A 197 -17.27 17.70 16.51
N ASN A 198 -18.24 18.56 16.83
CA ASN A 198 -19.65 18.34 16.55
C ASN A 198 -20.31 19.69 16.35
N ASN A 199 -20.54 20.06 15.09
CA ASN A 199 -21.20 21.31 14.71
C ASN A 199 -22.23 21.06 13.60
N GLU A 200 -22.90 22.12 13.14
CA GLU A 200 -23.96 22.00 12.13
C GLU A 200 -23.49 21.41 10.79
N LEU A 201 -22.18 21.47 10.50
CA LEU A 201 -21.59 21.01 9.24
C LEU A 201 -20.91 19.64 9.35
N PHE A 202 -20.32 19.32 10.50
CA PHE A 202 -19.51 18.13 10.69
C PHE A 202 -19.90 17.41 11.97
N SER A 203 -20.28 16.16 11.82
CA SER A 203 -20.69 15.28 12.92
C SER A 203 -19.49 14.63 13.61
N SER A 204 -18.32 14.61 12.95
CA SER A 204 -17.10 13.99 13.48
C SER A 204 -15.82 14.57 12.86
N ASN A 205 -14.70 14.30 13.53
CA ASN A 205 -13.36 14.63 13.05
C ASN A 205 -13.01 13.92 11.74
N TRP A 206 -13.54 12.70 11.55
CA TRP A 206 -13.35 11.97 10.30
C TRP A 206 -13.98 12.72 9.13
N GLU A 207 -15.23 13.17 9.29
CA GLU A 207 -15.95 13.94 8.26
C GLU A 207 -15.24 15.28 7.97
N LEU A 208 -14.81 16.01 9.00
CA LEU A 208 -14.04 17.24 8.83
C LEU A 208 -12.75 17.00 8.04
N SER A 209 -12.04 15.89 8.32
CA SER A 209 -10.79 15.57 7.64
C SER A 209 -10.99 15.31 6.13
N VAL A 210 -12.03 14.56 5.77
CA VAL A 210 -12.41 14.29 4.38
C VAL A 210 -12.85 15.58 3.68
N ALA A 211 -13.65 16.41 4.36
CA ALA A 211 -14.11 17.68 3.80
C ALA A 211 -12.95 18.65 3.53
N ARG A 212 -11.94 18.70 4.41
CA ARG A 212 -10.72 19.49 4.20
C ARG A 212 -9.91 18.98 3.01
N ALA A 213 -9.69 17.67 2.93
CA ALA A 213 -9.00 17.06 1.79
C ALA A 213 -9.72 17.36 0.46
N THR A 214 -11.05 17.24 0.46
CA THR A 214 -11.90 17.59 -0.69
C THR A 214 -11.75 19.06 -1.09
N SER A 215 -11.68 19.95 -0.12
CA SER A 215 -11.56 21.39 -0.36
C SER A 215 -10.19 21.76 -0.96
N VAL A 216 -9.11 21.11 -0.51
CA VAL A 216 -7.79 21.25 -1.16
C VAL A 216 -7.83 20.72 -2.59
N LEU A 217 -8.39 19.52 -2.80
CA LEU A 217 -8.50 18.93 -4.15
C LEU A 217 -9.24 19.89 -5.11
N ARG A 218 -10.37 20.46 -4.69
CA ARG A 218 -11.11 21.43 -5.50
C ARG A 218 -10.29 22.66 -5.85
N VAL A 219 -9.49 23.17 -4.90
CA VAL A 219 -8.60 24.31 -5.16
C VAL A 219 -7.51 23.92 -6.17
N LEU A 220 -6.94 22.71 -6.07
CA LEU A 220 -5.95 22.22 -7.04
C LEU A 220 -6.57 22.06 -8.44
N GLU A 221 -7.79 21.54 -8.52
CA GLU A 221 -8.57 21.42 -9.76
C GLU A 221 -8.86 22.80 -10.38
N ASP A 222 -9.31 23.78 -9.58
CA ASP A 222 -9.50 25.18 -10.01
C ASP A 222 -8.21 25.79 -10.59
N LEU A 223 -7.05 25.37 -10.07
CA LEU A 223 -5.71 25.81 -10.49
C LEU A 223 -5.12 24.96 -11.63
N GLY A 224 -5.90 24.04 -12.21
CA GLY A 224 -5.53 23.28 -13.40
C GLY A 224 -4.87 21.93 -13.16
N THR A 225 -4.83 21.43 -11.92
CA THR A 225 -4.38 20.06 -11.66
C THR A 225 -5.43 19.06 -12.18
N PRO A 226 -5.06 18.11 -13.07
CA PRO A 226 -6.02 17.17 -13.63
C PRO A 226 -6.59 16.20 -12.58
N SER A 227 -7.92 16.19 -12.45
CA SER A 227 -8.65 15.45 -11.40
C SER A 227 -8.51 13.93 -11.48
N TYR A 228 -8.31 13.36 -12.67
CA TYR A 228 -8.10 11.91 -12.85
C TYR A 228 -6.79 11.40 -12.23
N ARG A 229 -5.85 12.29 -11.87
CA ARG A 229 -4.62 11.93 -11.16
C ARG A 229 -4.77 12.03 -9.64
N MET A 230 -5.85 12.64 -9.16
CA MET A 230 -6.05 12.97 -7.76
C MET A 230 -7.00 11.98 -7.08
N ALA A 231 -6.76 11.69 -5.80
CA ALA A 231 -7.80 11.17 -4.91
C ALA A 231 -7.64 11.74 -3.50
N ILE A 232 -8.69 11.59 -2.70
CA ILE A 232 -8.71 12.03 -1.30
C ILE A 232 -8.70 10.83 -0.35
N GLU A 233 -8.10 11.03 0.82
CA GLU A 233 -8.09 10.08 1.93
C GLU A 233 -8.39 10.85 3.22
N GLY A 234 -9.24 10.28 4.08
CA GLY A 234 -9.60 10.87 5.38
C GLY A 234 -9.17 9.99 6.53
N TYR A 235 -8.22 10.47 7.32
CA TYR A 235 -7.68 9.75 8.47
C TYR A 235 -8.31 10.20 9.79
N GLY A 236 -8.91 11.39 9.83
CA GLY A 236 -9.42 11.98 11.07
C GLY A 236 -8.33 12.06 12.16
N GLN A 237 -8.70 11.68 13.37
CA GLN A 237 -7.83 11.71 14.56
C GLN A 237 -7.02 10.42 14.76
N TYR A 238 -7.24 9.39 13.94
CA TYR A 238 -6.75 8.03 14.20
C TYR A 238 -5.31 7.80 13.77
N TYR A 239 -4.68 8.81 13.17
CA TYR A 239 -3.33 8.73 12.61
C TYR A 239 -2.47 9.89 13.13
N ALA A 240 -2.47 10.06 14.47
CA ALA A 240 -1.68 11.07 15.15
C ALA A 240 -0.18 10.72 15.08
N GLN A 241 0.63 11.68 14.66
CA GLN A 241 2.09 11.54 14.64
C GLN A 241 2.74 12.16 15.88
N ALA A 242 2.10 13.18 16.47
CA ALA A 242 2.52 13.85 17.68
C ALA A 242 1.55 13.59 18.84
N SER A 243 2.00 13.83 20.08
CA SER A 243 1.15 13.66 21.27
C SER A 243 -0.03 14.65 21.26
N ASN A 244 -1.25 14.13 21.40
CA ASN A 244 -2.45 14.96 21.54
C ASN A 244 -2.60 15.60 22.92
N GLU A 245 -1.74 15.28 23.89
CA GLU A 245 -1.81 15.85 25.24
C GLU A 245 -1.42 17.34 25.25
N THR A 246 -0.51 17.74 24.35
CA THR A 246 -0.01 19.11 24.27
C THR A 246 -0.70 19.91 23.17
N ALA A 247 -0.86 21.22 23.37
CA ALA A 247 -1.44 22.09 22.35
C ALA A 247 -0.59 22.13 21.06
N GLN A 248 0.74 22.01 21.21
CA GLN A 248 1.67 21.95 20.10
C GLN A 248 1.50 20.64 19.31
N GLY A 249 1.53 19.48 19.96
CA GLY A 249 1.35 18.20 19.25
C GLY A 249 -0.02 18.06 18.59
N ARG A 250 -1.08 18.61 19.19
CA ARG A 250 -2.38 18.74 18.51
C ARG A 250 -2.29 19.61 17.25
N ALA A 251 -1.54 20.70 17.28
CA ALA A 251 -1.35 21.55 16.10
C ALA A 251 -0.60 20.84 14.96
N GLU A 252 0.39 20.01 15.30
CA GLU A 252 1.12 19.16 14.35
C GLU A 252 0.22 18.07 13.74
N ASN A 253 -0.68 17.48 14.54
CA ASN A 253 -1.66 16.50 14.05
C ASN A 253 -2.74 17.11 13.14
N ARG A 254 -3.07 18.40 13.32
CA ARG A 254 -4.01 19.12 12.45
C ARG A 254 -3.32 19.54 11.16
N LYS A 255 -3.26 18.64 10.19
CA LYS A 255 -2.62 18.88 8.88
C LYS A 255 -3.39 18.31 7.70
N VAL A 256 -3.07 18.81 6.52
CA VAL A 256 -3.43 18.18 5.25
C VAL A 256 -2.12 17.85 4.53
N VAL A 257 -2.05 16.65 3.99
CA VAL A 257 -0.88 16.17 3.27
C VAL A 257 -1.21 16.02 1.80
N ILE A 258 -0.34 16.55 0.94
CA ILE A 258 -0.36 16.27 -0.50
C ILE A 258 0.77 15.27 -0.75
N ALA A 259 0.41 14.03 -1.04
CA ALA A 259 1.34 12.94 -1.29
C ALA A 259 1.42 12.65 -2.79
N LEU A 260 2.60 12.82 -3.38
CA LEU A 260 2.88 12.51 -4.78
C LEU A 260 3.49 11.12 -4.90
N SER A 261 2.86 10.25 -5.69
CA SER A 261 3.33 8.87 -5.88
C SER A 261 4.57 8.84 -6.75
N ARG A 262 5.42 7.83 -6.57
CA ARG A 262 6.46 7.46 -7.55
C ARG A 262 5.89 7.05 -8.91
N TYR A 263 4.61 6.67 -8.96
CA TYR A 263 3.94 6.20 -10.18
C TYR A 263 3.18 7.32 -10.88
N GLY A 264 3.22 7.26 -12.21
CA GLY A 264 2.56 8.19 -13.12
C GLY A 264 1.21 7.67 -13.59
N TYR A 265 0.30 8.60 -13.89
CA TYR A 265 -0.85 8.33 -14.73
C TYR A 265 -0.40 8.27 -16.19
N MET A 266 -0.84 7.22 -16.88
CA MET A 266 -0.68 7.07 -18.32
C MET A 266 -2.06 6.73 -18.91
N PRO A 267 -2.54 7.46 -19.94
CA PRO A 267 -3.79 7.11 -20.62
C PRO A 267 -3.73 5.72 -21.25
N ASP A 268 -4.81 4.94 -21.11
CA ASP A 268 -4.94 3.57 -21.64
C ASP A 268 -4.55 3.44 -23.13
N GLU A 269 -4.85 4.44 -23.96
CA GLU A 269 -4.50 4.44 -25.39
C GLU A 269 -2.98 4.42 -25.64
N LEU A 270 -2.22 5.16 -24.82
CA LEU A 270 -0.76 5.19 -24.91
C LEU A 270 -0.14 3.92 -24.31
N GLU A 271 -0.77 3.34 -23.28
CA GLU A 271 -0.35 2.06 -22.71
C GLU A 271 -0.48 0.93 -23.75
N GLN A 272 -1.59 0.88 -24.50
CA GLN A 272 -1.80 -0.12 -25.56
C GLN A 272 -0.77 0.01 -26.70
N GLN A 273 -0.41 1.23 -27.07
CA GLN A 273 0.61 1.48 -28.09
C GLN A 273 1.99 0.99 -27.63
N GLN A 274 2.43 1.36 -26.42
CA GLN A 274 3.71 0.91 -25.88
C GLN A 274 3.78 -0.61 -25.73
N GLN A 275 2.72 -1.24 -25.23
CA GLN A 275 2.64 -2.70 -25.14
C GLN A 275 2.79 -3.37 -26.51
N SER A 276 2.17 -2.81 -27.55
CA SER A 276 2.29 -3.34 -28.90
C SER A 276 3.71 -3.21 -29.47
N GLU A 277 4.42 -2.12 -29.16
CA GLU A 277 5.81 -1.91 -29.56
C GLU A 277 6.77 -2.84 -28.81
N ASP A 278 6.60 -3.01 -27.49
CA ASP A 278 7.41 -3.91 -26.67
C ASP A 278 7.24 -5.37 -27.09
N LEU A 279 6.00 -5.81 -27.35
CA LEU A 279 5.69 -7.13 -27.89
C LEU A 279 6.36 -7.35 -29.25
N GLN A 280 6.35 -6.34 -30.13
CA GLN A 280 7.06 -6.42 -31.42
C GLN A 280 8.58 -6.52 -31.25
N GLN A 281 9.17 -5.78 -30.31
CA GLN A 281 10.61 -5.84 -30.03
C GLN A 281 11.02 -7.18 -29.43
N GLN A 282 10.25 -7.73 -28.49
CA GLN A 282 10.48 -9.07 -27.94
C GLN A 282 10.38 -10.14 -29.03
N LEU A 283 9.36 -10.08 -29.88
CA LEU A 283 9.23 -10.99 -31.01
C LEU A 283 10.45 -10.90 -31.94
N GLN A 284 10.93 -9.69 -32.25
CA GLN A 284 12.15 -9.50 -33.06
C GLN A 284 13.41 -10.06 -32.39
N GLN A 285 13.57 -9.93 -31.07
CA GLN A 285 14.71 -10.50 -30.33
C GLN A 285 14.68 -12.03 -30.33
N VAL A 286 13.53 -12.65 -30.05
CA VAL A 286 13.37 -14.12 -30.10
C VAL A 286 13.67 -14.65 -31.51
N THR A 287 13.23 -13.92 -32.53
CA THR A 287 13.50 -14.23 -33.96
C THR A 287 15.00 -14.14 -34.29
N GLN A 288 15.76 -13.27 -33.62
CA GLN A 288 17.19 -13.10 -33.83
C GLN A 288 18.05 -14.14 -33.09
N GLU A 289 17.63 -14.60 -31.90
CA GLU A 289 18.38 -15.59 -31.12
C GLU A 289 18.30 -17.01 -31.69
N ASP A 290 17.14 -17.44 -32.21
CA ASP A 290 16.98 -18.81 -32.74
C ASP A 290 17.50 -18.94 -34.18
N GLY A 291 17.64 -17.82 -34.92
CA GLY A 291 18.21 -17.74 -36.28
C GLY A 291 17.48 -18.55 -37.38
N SER A 292 16.56 -19.43 -36.98
CA SER A 292 15.85 -20.41 -37.77
C SER A 292 14.43 -19.97 -38.11
N ILE A 293 13.89 -19.00 -37.38
CA ILE A 293 12.53 -18.47 -37.55
C ILE A 293 12.66 -16.98 -37.91
N ARG A 294 11.99 -16.54 -38.99
CA ARG A 294 11.88 -15.13 -39.39
C ARG A 294 10.42 -14.72 -39.44
N VAL A 295 10.11 -13.61 -38.81
CA VAL A 295 8.77 -13.04 -38.73
C VAL A 295 8.69 -11.83 -39.67
N ILE A 296 7.90 -11.93 -40.74
CA ILE A 296 7.75 -10.88 -41.77
C ILE A 296 6.35 -10.28 -41.65
N ALA A 297 6.28 -8.97 -41.40
CA ALA A 297 5.01 -8.23 -41.42
C ALA A 297 4.55 -7.99 -42.87
N LEU A 298 3.32 -8.35 -43.18
CA LEU A 298 2.69 -8.15 -44.49
C LEU A 298 1.98 -6.78 -44.56
N PRO A 299 1.84 -6.17 -45.75
CA PRO A 299 1.22 -4.85 -45.93
C PRO A 299 -0.24 -4.72 -45.43
N GLY A 300 -0.93 -5.83 -45.17
CA GLY A 300 -2.30 -5.88 -44.66
C GLY A 300 -2.43 -6.13 -43.15
N GLY A 301 -1.34 -6.00 -42.38
CA GLY A 301 -1.34 -6.22 -40.92
C GLY A 301 -1.25 -7.70 -40.49
N GLY A 302 -1.15 -8.63 -41.44
CA GLY A 302 -0.87 -10.05 -41.16
C GLY A 302 0.62 -10.29 -40.91
N VAL A 303 0.94 -11.33 -40.14
CA VAL A 303 2.32 -11.73 -39.84
C VAL A 303 2.59 -13.10 -40.47
N ARG A 304 3.68 -13.23 -41.25
CA ARG A 304 4.15 -14.50 -41.81
C ARG A 304 5.38 -14.97 -41.03
N ILE A 305 5.26 -16.12 -40.38
CA ILE A 305 6.36 -16.80 -39.69
C ILE A 305 6.93 -17.87 -40.62
N THR A 306 8.20 -17.77 -41.00
CA THR A 306 8.85 -18.72 -41.92
C THR A 306 10.24 -19.12 -41.43
N THR A 307 10.59 -20.38 -41.64
CA THR A 307 11.95 -20.90 -41.38
C THR A 307 12.80 -21.02 -42.64
N ARG A 308 12.24 -20.64 -43.80
CA ARG A 308 12.88 -20.79 -45.11
C ARG A 308 13.77 -19.58 -45.42
N GLN A 309 15.00 -19.86 -45.84
CA GLN A 309 15.96 -18.85 -46.31
C GLN A 309 15.62 -18.51 -47.76
N ASP A 310 14.79 -17.51 -47.99
CA ASP A 310 14.35 -17.14 -49.34
C ASP A 310 15.53 -16.55 -50.14
N ASN A 311 15.79 -17.16 -51.31
CA ASN A 311 16.75 -16.70 -52.29
C ASN A 311 16.17 -15.47 -53.01
N PRO A 312 16.82 -14.29 -53.00
CA PRO A 312 16.26 -13.05 -53.54
C PRO A 312 16.01 -13.04 -55.07
N ASP A 313 16.41 -14.09 -55.80
CA ASP A 313 16.21 -14.22 -57.26
C ASP A 313 15.06 -15.15 -57.69
N ALA A 314 14.24 -15.67 -56.76
CA ALA A 314 13.11 -16.51 -57.14
C ALA A 314 11.89 -15.67 -57.58
N LEU A 315 11.65 -15.62 -58.89
CA LEU A 315 10.42 -15.05 -59.47
C LEU A 315 9.17 -15.77 -58.93
N PRO A 316 8.06 -15.04 -58.70
CA PRO A 316 6.85 -15.63 -58.15
C PRO A 316 6.27 -16.69 -59.11
N GLU A 317 6.12 -17.92 -58.62
CA GLU A 317 5.36 -18.95 -59.33
C GLU A 317 3.92 -18.44 -59.52
N GLN A 318 3.58 -18.19 -60.79
CA GLN A 318 2.21 -17.95 -61.20
C GLN A 318 1.40 -19.22 -60.93
N GLN A 319 0.45 -19.14 -60.00
CA GLN A 319 -0.62 -20.11 -59.92
C GLN A 319 -1.47 -19.97 -61.18
N GLU A 320 -1.36 -20.94 -62.08
CA GLU A 320 -2.31 -21.10 -63.20
C GLU A 320 -3.71 -21.46 -62.65
N PRO A 321 -4.78 -21.04 -63.35
CA PRO A 321 -6.14 -20.92 -62.82
C PRO A 321 -6.85 -22.21 -62.43
#